data_AF-A0A9E1JXB8-F1
#
_entry.id   AF-A0A9E1JXB8-F1
#
_cell.length_a   1.000
_cell.length_b   1.000
_cell.length_c   1.000
_cell.angle_alpha   90.00
_cell.angle_beta   90.00
_cell.angle_gamma   90.00
#
_symmetry.space_group_name_H-M   'P 1'
#
loop_
_entity.id
_entity.type
_entity.pdbx_description
1 polymer ?
#
loop_
_entity_poly.entity_id
_entity_poly.type
_entity_poly.pdbx_seq_one_letter_code
_entity_poly.pdbx_strand_id
1 'polypeptide(L)'
;MLLRSTRYYPLFFIAWLILFQSTGFSDEINYPASKISNIQDNYHGNIIDDPYRWLEDLNSLETSEWIQSQNKFTEKYLNTFKEINLFKEILSKAYKNETRSVPFRKKSKHFYYLNNGDWQQSKLFYKNNNESEEKLLLDPNV
;
A
#
# COMPACT_ATOMS: atom_id res chain seq x y z
N MET A 1 32.20 63.24 17.83
CA MET A 1 31.36 62.87 16.67
C MET A 1 32.35 62.54 15.56
N LEU A 2 32.65 61.31 15.13
CA LEU A 2 32.04 59.97 15.12
C LEU A 2 33.19 58.92 15.33
N LEU A 3 33.06 57.59 15.41
CA LEU A 3 31.98 56.64 15.75
C LEU A 3 32.68 55.36 16.29
N ARG A 4 32.21 54.76 17.40
CA ARG A 4 32.88 53.62 18.07
C ARG A 4 32.27 52.27 17.65
N SER A 5 32.33 51.93 16.36
CA SER A 5 31.54 50.80 15.78
C SER A 5 32.23 49.43 15.72
N THR A 6 33.52 49.31 16.07
CA THR A 6 34.29 48.06 15.87
C THR A 6 34.03 46.94 16.88
N ARG A 7 33.20 47.15 17.90
CA ARG A 7 33.05 46.22 19.04
C ARG A 7 32.00 45.11 18.88
N TYR A 8 31.22 45.12 17.79
CA TYR A 8 30.08 44.21 17.57
C TYR A 8 30.30 43.15 16.49
N TYR A 9 31.39 43.23 15.72
CA TYR A 9 31.73 42.25 14.69
C TYR A 9 31.82 40.78 15.16
N PRO A 10 32.41 40.43 16.34
CA PRO A 10 32.43 39.03 16.77
C PRO A 10 31.05 38.49 17.15
N LEU A 11 30.14 39.35 17.65
CA LEU A 11 28.75 38.98 17.94
C LEU A 11 27.96 38.75 16.64
N PHE A 12 28.17 39.57 15.61
CA PHE A 12 27.60 39.34 14.28
C PHE A 12 28.13 38.05 13.64
N PHE A 13 29.41 37.73 13.82
CA PHE A 13 30.01 36.50 13.29
C PHE A 13 29.42 35.23 13.93
N ILE A 14 29.19 35.25 15.24
CA ILE A 14 28.53 34.15 15.96
C ILE A 14 27.06 34.02 15.54
N ALA A 15 26.34 35.13 15.39
CA ALA A 15 24.96 35.11 14.90
C ALA A 15 24.84 34.55 13.47
N TRP A 16 25.82 34.83 12.59
CA TRP A 16 25.86 34.29 11.24
C TRP A 16 26.19 32.79 11.21
N LEU A 17 27.02 32.30 12.13
CA LEU A 17 27.34 30.88 12.28
C LEU A 17 26.12 30.03 12.70
N ILE A 18 25.22 30.60 13.52
CA ILE A 18 24.00 29.94 13.97
C ILE A 18 22.95 29.86 12.85
N LEU A 19 22.93 30.83 11.93
CA LEU A 19 21.99 30.89 10.80
C LEU A 19 22.35 29.95 9.63
N PHE A 20 23.52 29.32 9.62
CA PHE A 20 23.94 28.39 8.57
C PHE A 20 23.69 26.90 8.91
N GLN A 21 22.98 26.61 10.00
CA GLN A 21 22.58 25.25 10.38
C GLN A 21 21.14 24.93 9.94
N SER A 22 20.85 25.15 8.65
CA SER A 22 19.72 24.49 8.00
C SER A 22 20.20 23.19 7.36
N THR A 23 20.61 22.22 8.18
CA THR A 23 20.72 20.84 7.73
C THR A 23 19.32 20.37 7.36
N GLY A 24 19.08 20.21 6.05
CA GLY A 24 17.87 19.55 5.59
C GLY A 24 17.85 18.15 6.16
N PHE A 25 16.91 17.86 7.07
CA PHE A 25 16.66 16.52 7.55
C PHE A 25 16.05 15.71 6.41
N SER A 26 16.91 15.08 5.60
CA SER A 26 16.51 13.88 4.87
C SER A 26 16.44 12.77 5.90
N ASP A 27 15.23 12.38 6.31
CA ASP A 27 15.05 11.20 7.17
C ASP A 27 15.65 9.98 6.45
N GLU A 28 16.72 9.43 7.02
CA GLU A 28 17.40 8.27 6.46
C GLU A 28 16.48 7.05 6.52
N ILE A 29 16.06 6.59 5.34
CA ILE A 29 15.11 5.49 5.21
C ILE A 29 15.84 4.17 5.55
N ASN A 30 15.66 3.72 6.79
CA ASN A 30 16.22 2.49 7.29
C ASN A 30 15.39 1.27 6.83
N TYR A 31 15.78 0.68 5.70
CA TYR A 31 15.14 -0.52 5.14
C TYR A 31 15.41 -1.78 5.99
N PRO A 32 14.47 -2.75 6.04
CA PRO A 32 14.73 -4.05 6.65
C PRO A 32 15.81 -4.81 5.89
N ALA A 33 16.75 -5.42 6.63
CA ALA A 33 17.81 -6.23 6.05
C ALA A 33 17.23 -7.44 5.30
N SER A 34 17.80 -7.73 4.13
CA SER A 34 17.46 -8.90 3.32
C SER A 34 18.67 -9.81 3.24
N LYS A 35 18.49 -11.11 3.52
CA LYS A 35 19.56 -12.10 3.42
C LYS A 35 20.05 -12.22 1.98
N ILE A 36 21.37 -12.20 1.83
CA ILE A 36 22.08 -12.46 0.58
C ILE A 36 22.61 -13.89 0.65
N SER A 37 22.36 -14.69 -0.38
CA SER A 37 22.91 -16.04 -0.54
C SER A 37 23.83 -16.11 -1.76
N ASN A 38 24.78 -17.05 -1.79
CA ASN A 38 25.74 -17.19 -2.89
C ASN A 38 25.23 -18.22 -3.91
N ILE A 39 23.99 -18.07 -4.37
CA ILE A 39 23.36 -18.95 -5.35
C ILE A 39 23.62 -18.39 -6.75
N GLN A 40 24.10 -19.26 -7.64
CA GLN A 40 24.52 -18.92 -9.00
C GLN A 40 24.05 -19.99 -9.98
N ASP A 41 23.66 -19.57 -11.18
CA ASP A 41 23.38 -20.46 -12.30
C ASP A 41 24.34 -20.21 -13.47
N ASN A 42 24.52 -21.20 -14.34
CA ASN A 42 25.28 -21.06 -15.59
C ASN A 42 24.35 -21.24 -16.80
N TYR A 43 24.10 -20.15 -17.52
CA TYR A 43 23.31 -20.15 -18.75
C TYR A 43 24.22 -19.92 -19.96
N HIS A 44 24.47 -20.98 -20.72
CA HIS A 44 25.29 -20.98 -21.94
C HIS A 44 26.71 -20.41 -21.77
N GLY A 45 27.34 -20.64 -20.60
CA GLY A 45 28.66 -20.14 -20.25
C GLY A 45 28.65 -18.83 -19.44
N ASN A 46 27.49 -18.20 -19.28
CA ASN A 46 27.33 -16.97 -18.49
C ASN A 46 26.90 -17.34 -17.06
N ILE A 47 27.66 -16.89 -16.06
CA ILE A 47 27.27 -17.01 -14.66
C ILE A 47 26.29 -15.89 -14.31
N ILE A 48 25.17 -16.23 -13.67
CA ILE A 48 24.17 -15.29 -13.17
C ILE A 48 24.02 -15.51 -11.67
N ASP A 49 24.31 -14.46 -10.88
CA ASP A 49 24.02 -14.42 -9.46
C ASP A 49 22.52 -14.18 -9.24
N ASP A 50 21.90 -14.98 -8.37
CA ASP A 50 20.57 -14.71 -7.83
C ASP A 50 20.61 -14.95 -6.31
N PRO A 51 20.96 -13.91 -5.54
CA PRO A 51 21.17 -14.04 -4.11
C PRO A 51 19.88 -14.17 -3.30
N TYR A 52 18.71 -14.05 -3.94
CA TYR A 52 17.40 -13.97 -3.29
C TYR A 52 16.48 -15.15 -3.59
N ARG A 53 16.96 -16.20 -4.28
CA ARG A 53 16.20 -17.43 -4.59
C ARG A 53 15.44 -18.05 -3.42
N TRP A 54 15.93 -17.87 -2.19
CA TRP A 54 15.24 -18.34 -0.98
C TRP A 54 13.83 -17.74 -0.82
N LEU A 55 13.56 -16.56 -1.41
CA LEU A 55 12.23 -15.94 -1.49
C LEU A 55 11.25 -16.69 -2.42
N GLU A 56 11.72 -17.59 -3.29
CA GLU A 56 10.85 -18.41 -4.14
C GLU A 56 10.07 -19.44 -3.32
N ASP A 57 10.61 -19.89 -2.18
CA ASP A 57 9.85 -20.71 -1.22
C ASP A 57 8.99 -19.85 -0.30
N LEU A 58 7.77 -19.59 -0.77
CA LEU A 58 6.72 -18.87 -0.05
C LEU A 58 6.22 -19.58 1.21
N ASN A 59 6.53 -20.87 1.40
CA ASN A 59 6.15 -21.63 2.59
C ASN A 59 7.25 -21.66 3.66
N SER A 60 8.46 -21.17 3.34
CA SER A 60 9.56 -21.13 4.29
C SER A 60 9.31 -20.11 5.41
N LEU A 61 9.81 -20.42 6.61
CA LEU A 61 9.79 -19.49 7.74
C LEU A 61 10.54 -18.19 7.39
N GLU A 62 11.66 -18.31 6.68
CA GLU A 62 12.53 -17.19 6.32
C GLU A 62 11.82 -16.18 5.40
N THR A 63 11.11 -16.65 4.37
CA THR A 63 10.28 -15.80 3.51
C THR A 63 9.12 -15.16 4.26
N SER A 64 8.46 -15.90 5.17
CA SER A 64 7.38 -15.36 6.01
C SER A 64 7.87 -14.25 6.95
N GLU A 65 9.01 -14.44 7.63
CA GLU A 65 9.63 -13.43 8.49
C GLU A 65 10.07 -12.19 7.69
N TRP A 66 10.63 -12.39 6.49
CA TRP A 66 10.99 -11.29 5.61
C TRP A 66 9.77 -10.49 5.16
N ILE A 67 8.70 -11.13 4.69
CA ILE A 67 7.43 -10.48 4.32
C ILE A 67 6.88 -9.65 5.49
N GLN A 68 6.88 -10.20 6.71
CA GLN A 68 6.43 -9.47 7.90
C GLN A 68 7.31 -8.23 8.19
N SER A 69 8.62 -8.33 7.99
CA SER A 69 9.54 -7.19 8.17
C SER A 69 9.29 -6.07 7.16
N GLN A 70 9.05 -6.40 5.88
CA GLN A 70 8.75 -5.46 4.81
C GLN A 70 7.36 -4.82 4.98
N ASN A 71 6.35 -5.61 5.36
CA ASN A 71 5.02 -5.11 5.68
C ASN A 71 5.06 -4.11 6.84
N LYS A 72 5.73 -4.44 7.94
CA LYS A 72 5.86 -3.54 9.11
C LYS A 72 6.58 -2.24 8.77
N PHE A 73 7.63 -2.29 7.94
CA PHE A 73 8.31 -1.10 7.44
C PHE A 73 7.38 -0.25 6.56
N THR A 74 6.65 -0.88 5.64
CA THR A 74 5.71 -0.21 4.72
C THR A 74 4.55 0.41 5.47
N GLU A 75 3.95 -0.28 6.43
CA GLU A 75 2.90 0.25 7.31
C GLU A 75 3.40 1.45 8.11
N LYS A 76 4.60 1.37 8.70
CA LYS A 76 5.22 2.51 9.41
C LYS A 76 5.40 3.71 8.48
N TYR A 77 5.88 3.50 7.25
CA TYR A 77 6.06 4.56 6.26
C TYR A 77 4.73 5.17 5.82
N LEU A 78 3.73 4.35 5.48
CA LEU A 78 2.40 4.82 5.09
C LEU A 78 1.71 5.58 6.22
N ASN A 79 1.85 5.14 7.48
CA ASN A 79 1.30 5.83 8.65
C ASN A 79 1.91 7.23 8.91
N THR A 80 2.95 7.65 8.18
CA THR A 80 3.42 9.06 8.20
C THR A 80 2.46 10.01 7.47
N PHE A 81 1.69 9.52 6.49
CA PHE A 81 0.72 10.29 5.73
C PHE A 81 -0.65 10.32 6.44
N LYS A 82 -1.06 11.50 6.92
CA LYS A 82 -2.31 11.69 7.67
C LYS A 82 -3.55 11.55 6.77
N GLU A 83 -3.36 11.81 5.49
CA GLU A 83 -4.37 11.84 4.44
C GLU A 83 -4.93 10.44 4.11
N ILE A 84 -4.19 9.36 4.43
CA ILE A 84 -4.64 7.98 4.14
C ILE A 84 -5.99 7.68 4.79
N ASN A 85 -6.26 8.20 5.99
CA ASN A 85 -7.54 8.00 6.66
C ASN A 85 -8.67 8.77 5.97
N LEU A 86 -8.40 9.98 5.47
CA LEU A 86 -9.36 10.76 4.68
C LEU A 86 -9.68 10.06 3.35
N PHE A 87 -8.69 9.54 2.65
CA PHE A 87 -8.92 8.76 1.42
C PHE A 87 -9.72 7.48 1.70
N LYS A 88 -9.41 6.75 2.78
CA LYS A 88 -10.19 5.59 3.22
C LYS A 88 -11.66 5.96 3.47
N GLU A 89 -11.93 7.06 4.15
CA GLU A 89 -13.31 7.54 4.40
C GLU A 89 -14.05 7.89 3.11
N ILE A 90 -13.44 8.71 2.24
CA ILE A 90 -14.03 9.13 0.95
C ILE A 90 -14.36 7.91 0.08
N LEU A 91 -13.43 6.97 -0.06
CA LEU A 91 -13.64 5.74 -0.83
C LEU A 91 -14.72 4.86 -0.19
N SER A 92 -14.68 4.67 1.14
CA SER A 92 -15.69 3.87 1.85
C SER A 92 -17.10 4.43 1.63
N LYS A 93 -17.26 5.76 1.70
CA LYS A 93 -18.53 6.44 1.44
C LYS A 93 -18.98 6.34 -0.03
N ALA A 94 -18.05 6.38 -0.99
CA ALA A 94 -18.36 6.21 -2.40
C ALA A 94 -18.81 4.78 -2.74
N TYR A 95 -18.15 3.77 -2.17
CA TYR A 95 -18.44 2.34 -2.44
C TYR A 95 -19.63 1.78 -1.63
N LYS A 96 -20.01 2.40 -0.50
CA LYS A 96 -21.14 1.96 0.34
C LYS A 96 -22.50 2.35 -0.25
N ASN A 97 -22.82 1.78 -1.42
CA ASN A 97 -24.08 1.93 -2.13
C ASN A 97 -24.52 0.58 -2.73
N GLU A 98 -25.83 0.35 -2.89
CA GLU A 98 -26.31 -0.82 -3.64
C GLU A 98 -25.80 -0.74 -5.09
N THR A 99 -25.16 -1.81 -5.55
CA THR A 99 -24.72 -1.96 -6.95
C THR A 99 -25.29 -3.24 -7.53
N ARG A 100 -25.82 -3.13 -8.75
CA ARG A 100 -26.45 -4.23 -9.49
C ARG A 100 -25.83 -4.32 -10.87
N SER A 101 -25.40 -5.51 -11.28
CA SER A 101 -24.90 -5.72 -12.63
C SER A 101 -26.03 -5.57 -13.66
N VAL A 102 -25.67 -5.29 -14.92
CA VAL A 102 -26.60 -5.49 -16.04
C VAL A 102 -27.12 -6.94 -15.98
N PRO A 103 -28.44 -7.17 -16.03
CA PRO A 103 -28.99 -8.52 -15.96
C PRO A 103 -28.75 -9.27 -17.27
N PHE A 104 -28.40 -10.54 -17.17
CA PHE A 104 -28.14 -11.43 -18.31
C PHE A 104 -29.07 -12.65 -18.27
N ARG A 105 -29.44 -13.18 -19.44
CA ARG A 105 -30.39 -14.29 -19.56
C ARG A 105 -29.66 -15.61 -19.85
N LYS A 106 -30.02 -16.68 -19.15
CA LYS A 106 -29.63 -18.06 -19.46
C LYS A 106 -30.86 -18.97 -19.44
N LYS A 107 -31.17 -19.60 -20.57
CA LYS A 107 -32.43 -20.34 -20.78
C LYS A 107 -33.66 -19.45 -20.50
N SER A 108 -34.54 -19.87 -19.60
CA SER A 108 -35.73 -19.14 -19.15
C SER A 108 -35.47 -18.19 -17.96
N LYS A 109 -34.25 -18.12 -17.41
CA LYS A 109 -33.95 -17.35 -16.19
C LYS A 109 -33.11 -16.11 -16.49
N HIS A 110 -33.34 -15.05 -15.73
CA HIS A 110 -32.54 -13.83 -15.71
C HIS A 110 -31.66 -13.82 -14.47
N PHE A 111 -30.41 -13.39 -14.60
CA PHE A 111 -29.38 -13.42 -13.56
C PHE A 111 -28.73 -12.06 -13.44
N TYR A 112 -28.28 -11.70 -12.24
CA TYR A 112 -27.48 -10.50 -11.99
C TYR A 112 -26.67 -10.68 -10.71
N TYR A 113 -25.57 -9.94 -10.63
CA TYR A 113 -24.86 -9.74 -9.39
C TYR A 113 -25.46 -8.56 -8.63
N LEU A 114 -25.54 -8.69 -7.32
CA LEU A 114 -26.00 -7.65 -6.40
C LEU A 114 -24.98 -7.53 -5.26
N ASN A 115 -24.60 -6.30 -4.93
CA ASN A 115 -23.92 -5.97 -3.69
C ASN A 115 -24.72 -4.87 -2.98
N ASN A 116 -24.97 -5.03 -1.68
CA ASN A 116 -25.68 -4.04 -0.87
C ASN A 116 -24.79 -2.84 -0.44
N GLY A 117 -23.51 -2.85 -0.80
CA GLY A 117 -22.50 -1.86 -0.41
C GLY A 117 -21.67 -2.25 0.82
N ASP A 118 -22.05 -3.31 1.53
CA ASP A 118 -21.36 -3.84 2.72
C ASP A 118 -20.79 -5.26 2.51
N TRP A 119 -21.22 -6.00 1.49
CA TRP A 119 -20.66 -7.33 1.20
C TRP A 119 -19.29 -7.23 0.55
N GLN A 120 -18.34 -8.07 0.99
CA GLN A 120 -16.99 -8.12 0.42
C GLN A 120 -17.01 -8.54 -1.06
N GLN A 121 -17.96 -9.39 -1.45
CA GLN A 121 -18.18 -9.87 -2.81
C GLN A 121 -19.66 -9.79 -3.20
N SER A 122 -19.90 -9.47 -4.47
CA SER A 122 -21.27 -9.44 -5.01
C SER A 122 -21.88 -10.83 -5.06
N LYS A 123 -23.12 -10.98 -4.60
CA LYS A 123 -23.86 -12.24 -4.62
C LYS A 123 -24.59 -12.41 -5.95
N LEU A 124 -24.71 -13.65 -6.43
CA LEU A 124 -25.41 -13.97 -7.67
C LEU A 124 -26.86 -14.34 -7.38
N PHE A 125 -27.79 -13.59 -7.96
CA PHE A 125 -29.24 -13.83 -7.88
C PHE A 125 -29.80 -14.24 -9.24
N TYR A 126 -30.99 -14.85 -9.22
CA TYR A 126 -31.78 -15.08 -10.42
C TYR A 126 -33.27 -14.85 -10.21
N LYS A 127 -33.97 -14.61 -11.32
CA LYS A 127 -35.43 -14.52 -11.45
C LYS A 127 -35.91 -15.41 -12.60
N ASN A 128 -37.12 -15.94 -12.50
CA ASN A 128 -37.74 -16.73 -13.58
C ASN A 128 -38.37 -15.83 -14.66
N ASN A 129 -38.92 -14.68 -14.27
CA ASN A 129 -39.39 -13.61 -15.14
C ASN A 129 -39.26 -12.26 -14.39
N ASN A 130 -39.61 -11.13 -15.01
CA ASN A 130 -39.39 -9.82 -14.40
C ASN A 130 -40.20 -9.60 -13.10
N GLU A 131 -41.38 -10.20 -13.01
CA GLU A 131 -42.32 -10.09 -11.89
C GLU A 131 -42.02 -11.06 -10.74
N SER A 132 -41.28 -12.14 -11.00
CA SER A 132 -40.95 -13.14 -9.97
C SER A 132 -39.99 -12.59 -8.91
N GLU A 133 -40.14 -13.10 -7.70
CA GLU A 133 -39.20 -12.91 -6.60
C GLU A 133 -37.77 -13.30 -7.00
N GLU A 134 -36.80 -12.55 -6.50
CA GLU A 134 -35.39 -12.88 -6.66
C GLU A 134 -34.98 -14.02 -5.73
N LYS A 135 -34.12 -14.91 -6.25
CA LYS A 135 -33.59 -16.05 -5.50
C LYS A 135 -32.08 -16.02 -5.54
N LEU A 136 -31.46 -16.08 -4.36
CA LEU A 136 -30.01 -16.26 -4.22
C LEU A 136 -29.59 -17.59 -4.87
N LEU A 137 -28.49 -17.57 -5.62
CA LEU A 137 -27.89 -18.75 -6.25
C LEU A 137 -26.51 -19.06 -5.71
N LEU A 138 -25.69 -18.03 -5.52
CA LEU A 138 -24.33 -18.16 -5.00
C LEU A 138 -24.01 -16.95 -4.12
N ASP A 139 -23.51 -17.23 -2.93
CA ASP A 139 -22.93 -16.25 -2.01
C ASP A 139 -21.43 -16.54 -1.89
N PRO A 140 -20.54 -15.65 -2.37
CA PRO A 140 -19.09 -15.82 -2.24
C PRO A 140 -18.53 -15.32 -0.89
N ASN A 141 -19.38 -14.89 0.05
CA ASN A 141 -18.97 -14.31 1.35
C ASN A 141 -19.08 -15.30 2.52
N VAL A 142 -19.07 -16.61 2.23
CA VAL A 142 -19.27 -17.72 3.18
C VAL A 142 -17.95 -18.39 3.51
#